data_AF-A0A382HHA4-F1
#
_entry.id   AF-A0A382HHA4-F1
#
_cell.length_a   1.000
_cell.length_b   1.000
_cell.length_c   1.000
_cell.angle_alpha   90.00
_cell.angle_beta   90.00
_cell.angle_gamma   90.00
#
_symmetry.space_group_name_H-M   'P 1'
#
loop_
_entity.id
_entity.type
_entity.pdbx_description
1 polymer ?
#
loop_
_entity_poly.entity_id
_entity_poly.type
_entity_poly.pdbx_seq_one_letter_code
_entity_poly.pdbx_strand_id
1 'polypeptide(L)'
;MALPMVEAVLATWLINSTGEVAPVIRDDAGIPVNVQSAELIKVDGVLHVRVEATGIPNYAHDINGADEVFLSGRPKADTDFRTGRPLVGVGSRVRFGDDIGYRSTGCDSEPGTGFGFWPPGPACPARQTWKASFPVRVVEAIDPEAQSLAAIGLWVNGVAVFGWSDGHSWLEQGTWHNLAPEAEVYDLDICPGHSAFGTYHHHSHPVCLAEQLADVGTDHSPVYGFALDGAPIAGPWAGAGLLARSSWTTRDYNSPNSSTGCGAAGLRTCLLVDQLDPTAGIVTTDRSGPSTTDNAQSLSGNTFITSSGFYMEDWYYEPSFNDGSEAALDEHNGHTGRLPGFSEPAYHYHVTRKVADDGSIVDTFPYYIGPTFYGVPSAAGLGPSSGGPGAGGP
;
A
#
# COMPACT_ATOMS: atom_id res chain seq x y z
N MET A 1 18.73 -20.15 -3.86
CA MET A 1 18.81 -21.33 -2.98
C MET A 1 17.76 -21.15 -1.90
N ALA A 2 16.93 -22.16 -1.62
CA ALA A 2 15.93 -22.04 -0.56
C ALA A 2 16.60 -22.18 0.81
N LEU A 3 16.21 -21.34 1.77
CA LEU A 3 16.78 -21.26 3.10
C LEU A 3 15.75 -21.68 4.16
N PRO A 4 16.16 -22.17 5.34
CA PRO A 4 15.24 -22.32 6.46
C PRO A 4 14.66 -20.96 6.86
N MET A 5 13.48 -20.98 7.48
CA MET A 5 12.67 -19.77 7.77
C MET A 5 13.48 -18.60 8.36
N VAL A 6 14.33 -18.87 9.36
CA VAL A 6 15.11 -17.83 10.05
C VAL A 6 16.07 -17.14 9.07
N GLU A 7 16.83 -17.93 8.32
CA GLU A 7 17.81 -17.45 7.36
C GLU A 7 17.13 -16.78 6.17
N ALA A 8 15.97 -17.29 5.72
CA ALA A 8 15.19 -16.69 4.64
C ALA A 8 14.70 -15.27 5.01
N VAL A 9 14.08 -15.12 6.19
CA VAL A 9 13.60 -13.81 6.66
C VAL A 9 14.75 -12.81 6.79
N LEU A 10 15.91 -13.23 7.33
CA LEU A 10 17.08 -12.35 7.45
C LEU A 10 17.66 -11.94 6.09
N ALA A 11 17.73 -12.87 5.14
CA ALA A 11 18.31 -12.63 3.81
C ALA A 11 17.43 -11.76 2.89
N THR A 12 16.18 -11.51 3.27
CA THR A 12 15.19 -10.81 2.45
C THR A 12 15.37 -9.28 2.45
N TRP A 13 15.96 -8.71 3.50
CA TRP A 13 16.09 -7.26 3.66
C TRP A 13 17.13 -6.63 2.72
N LEU A 14 16.81 -5.47 2.15
CA LEU A 14 17.72 -4.68 1.31
C LEU A 14 18.68 -3.86 2.19
N ILE A 15 19.72 -4.52 2.67
CA ILE A 15 20.73 -3.91 3.56
C ILE A 15 21.67 -2.98 2.78
N ASN A 16 21.71 -1.72 3.21
CA ASN A 16 22.68 -0.72 2.77
C ASN A 16 24.05 -0.97 3.45
N SER A 17 24.80 -1.92 2.90
CA SER A 17 26.12 -2.32 3.41
C SER A 17 27.25 -1.34 3.03
N THR A 18 26.99 -0.42 2.11
CA THR A 18 27.98 0.51 1.55
C THR A 18 27.95 1.88 2.22
N GLY A 19 26.92 2.18 3.02
CA GLY A 19 26.71 3.50 3.59
C GLY A 19 26.26 4.53 2.55
N GLU A 20 25.57 4.08 1.49
CA GLU A 20 25.01 4.97 0.47
C GLU A 20 23.98 5.92 1.11
N VAL A 21 24.00 7.18 0.67
CA VAL A 21 23.07 8.20 1.10
C VAL A 21 22.25 8.70 -0.07
N ALA A 22 21.04 9.16 0.22
CA ALA A 22 20.08 9.61 -0.75
C ALA A 22 20.66 10.76 -1.60
N PRO A 23 20.55 10.67 -2.93
CA PRO A 23 21.07 11.70 -3.81
C PRO A 23 20.25 12.98 -3.71
N VAL A 24 18.99 12.89 -3.28
CA VAL A 24 18.02 13.98 -3.12
C VAL A 24 17.29 13.77 -1.79
N ILE A 25 16.73 14.83 -1.21
CA ILE A 25 16.17 14.85 0.15
C ILE A 25 17.29 14.56 1.16
N ARG A 26 18.01 15.62 1.53
CA ARG A 26 19.19 15.54 2.40
C ARG A 26 19.03 16.43 3.61
N ASP A 27 19.65 16.02 4.71
CA ASP A 27 20.01 16.87 5.83
C ASP A 27 21.53 17.08 5.86
N ASP A 28 22.02 17.82 6.86
CA ASP A 28 23.45 18.13 7.02
C ASP A 28 24.36 16.88 7.06
N ALA A 29 23.84 15.72 7.47
CA ALA A 29 24.60 14.49 7.63
C ALA A 29 24.46 13.52 6.43
N GLY A 30 23.53 13.78 5.51
CA GLY A 30 23.12 12.83 4.47
C GLY A 30 22.21 11.73 5.04
N ILE A 31 21.12 11.45 4.34
CA ILE A 31 20.12 10.45 4.78
C ILE A 31 20.51 9.11 4.16
N PRO A 32 20.75 8.03 4.95
CA PRO A 32 21.08 6.73 4.39
C PRO A 32 19.91 6.21 3.56
N VAL A 33 20.19 5.37 2.57
CA VAL A 33 19.12 4.69 1.83
C VAL A 33 18.84 3.29 2.39
N ASN A 34 17.63 2.78 2.15
CA ASN A 34 17.17 1.44 2.51
C ASN A 34 17.37 1.10 4.01
N VAL A 35 17.61 -0.18 4.33
CA VAL A 35 17.75 -0.71 5.70
C VAL A 35 19.21 -0.70 6.16
N GLN A 36 19.48 -0.33 7.40
CA GLN A 36 20.84 -0.32 7.97
C GLN A 36 21.23 -1.64 8.63
N SER A 37 20.28 -2.33 9.27
CA SER A 37 20.52 -3.66 9.83
C SER A 37 19.25 -4.50 9.91
N ALA A 38 19.43 -5.82 9.83
CA ALA A 38 18.43 -6.82 10.15
C ALA A 38 19.10 -7.91 11.00
N GLU A 39 18.67 -8.05 12.26
CA GLU A 39 19.34 -8.87 13.26
C GLU A 39 18.36 -9.78 14.00
N LEU A 40 18.79 -10.99 14.30
CA LEU A 40 17.99 -11.94 15.07
C LEU A 40 18.04 -11.60 16.56
N ILE A 41 16.86 -11.47 17.17
CA ILE A 41 16.72 -11.19 18.60
C ILE A 41 15.69 -12.12 19.23
N LYS A 42 15.64 -12.16 20.57
CA LYS A 42 14.53 -12.74 21.31
C LYS A 42 13.82 -11.65 22.12
N VAL A 43 12.51 -11.56 21.96
CA VAL A 43 11.61 -10.73 22.78
C VAL A 43 10.67 -11.69 23.48
N ASP A 44 10.72 -11.71 24.82
CA ASP A 44 9.88 -12.59 25.65
C ASP A 44 9.90 -14.07 25.23
N GLY A 45 11.06 -14.55 24.79
CA GLY A 45 11.28 -15.93 24.34
C GLY A 45 10.87 -16.20 22.88
N VAL A 46 10.19 -15.26 22.21
CA VAL A 46 9.82 -15.35 20.80
C VAL A 46 10.93 -14.75 19.93
N LEU A 47 11.31 -15.50 18.90
CA LEU A 47 12.36 -15.10 17.96
C LEU A 47 11.82 -14.06 16.99
N HIS A 48 12.52 -12.93 16.88
CA HIS A 48 12.18 -11.84 15.97
C HIS A 48 13.37 -11.45 15.10
N VAL A 49 13.11 -10.86 13.94
CA VAL A 49 14.09 -10.04 13.22
C VAL A 49 13.86 -8.58 13.61
N ARG A 50 14.86 -7.96 14.21
CA ARG A 50 14.91 -6.52 14.46
C ARG A 50 15.52 -5.81 13.27
N VAL A 51 14.81 -4.80 12.78
CA VAL A 51 15.20 -4.00 11.62
C VAL A 51 15.41 -2.56 12.05
N GLU A 52 16.57 -2.00 11.69
CA GLU A 52 16.80 -0.56 11.78
C GLU A 52 16.76 0.07 10.39
N ALA A 53 15.80 0.96 10.14
CA ALA A 53 15.64 1.71 8.91
C ALA A 53 15.50 3.20 9.22
N THR A 54 16.63 3.89 9.17
CA THR A 54 16.85 5.28 9.56
C THR A 54 16.99 6.23 8.37
N GLY A 55 16.47 5.80 7.22
CA GLY A 55 16.75 6.33 5.91
C GLY A 55 15.52 6.67 5.09
N ILE A 56 15.70 6.73 3.76
CA ILE A 56 14.62 6.81 2.76
C ILE A 56 14.87 5.71 1.68
N PRO A 57 13.90 5.35 0.83
CA PRO A 57 14.15 4.31 -0.18
C PRO A 57 15.18 4.76 -1.23
N ASN A 58 15.93 3.81 -1.79
CA ASN A 58 16.77 4.06 -2.98
C ASN A 58 15.97 3.84 -4.29
N TYR A 59 14.79 4.44 -4.40
CA TYR A 59 13.96 4.26 -5.58
C TYR A 59 14.54 4.98 -6.79
N ALA A 60 14.37 4.34 -7.94
CA ALA A 60 14.44 4.97 -9.23
C ALA A 60 13.42 4.30 -10.15
N HIS A 61 12.86 5.07 -11.06
CA HIS A 61 11.76 4.67 -11.93
C HIS A 61 12.01 5.14 -13.36
N ASP A 62 11.73 4.29 -14.34
CA ASP A 62 11.77 4.65 -15.76
C ASP A 62 10.37 5.06 -16.22
N ILE A 63 10.21 6.33 -16.59
CA ILE A 63 8.95 6.86 -17.08
C ILE A 63 8.57 6.12 -18.38
N ASN A 64 7.43 5.44 -18.34
CA ASN A 64 6.84 4.73 -19.46
C ASN A 64 5.58 5.45 -19.97
N GLY A 65 4.92 4.87 -20.98
CA GLY A 65 3.76 5.49 -21.61
C GLY A 65 2.54 5.64 -20.67
N ALA A 66 2.34 4.71 -19.73
CA ALA A 66 1.27 4.81 -18.74
C ALA A 66 1.53 5.98 -17.78
N ASP A 67 2.78 6.21 -17.38
CA ASP A 67 3.15 7.33 -16.52
C ASP A 67 2.95 8.66 -17.24
N GLU A 68 3.33 8.76 -18.52
CA GLU A 68 3.11 9.98 -19.31
C GLU A 68 1.61 10.30 -19.44
N VAL A 69 0.79 9.28 -19.71
CA VAL A 69 -0.67 9.41 -19.76
C VAL A 69 -1.23 9.83 -18.41
N PHE A 70 -0.80 9.19 -17.32
CA PHE A 70 -1.25 9.52 -15.97
C PHE A 70 -0.87 10.96 -15.60
N LEU A 71 0.41 11.31 -15.69
CA LEU A 71 0.93 12.63 -15.28
C LEU A 71 0.32 13.76 -16.11
N SER A 72 0.24 13.61 -17.43
CA SER A 72 -0.31 14.65 -18.31
C SER A 72 -1.83 14.70 -18.28
N GLY A 73 -2.48 13.57 -17.95
CA GLY A 73 -3.94 13.42 -17.90
C GLY A 73 -4.57 13.77 -16.56
N ARG A 74 -3.79 14.19 -15.56
CA ARG A 74 -4.30 14.57 -14.23
C ARG A 74 -5.38 15.64 -14.36
N PRO A 75 -6.53 15.53 -13.65
CA PRO A 75 -7.63 16.50 -13.75
C PRO A 75 -7.20 17.95 -13.48
N LYS A 76 -6.17 18.11 -12.65
CA LYS A 76 -5.61 19.41 -12.25
C LYS A 76 -4.16 19.62 -12.73
N ALA A 77 -3.72 19.00 -13.82
CA ALA A 77 -2.35 19.13 -14.32
C ALA A 77 -1.85 20.60 -14.38
N ASP A 78 -2.69 21.54 -14.82
CA ASP A 78 -2.37 22.97 -14.89
C ASP A 78 -1.95 23.60 -13.55
N THR A 79 -2.47 23.08 -12.44
CA THR A 79 -2.17 23.58 -11.08
C THR A 79 -1.24 22.66 -10.29
N ASP A 80 -1.29 21.35 -10.57
CA ASP A 80 -0.47 20.32 -9.93
C ASP A 80 1.00 20.48 -10.31
N PHE A 81 1.28 20.92 -11.55
CA PHE A 81 2.63 21.21 -12.01
C PHE A 81 2.91 22.72 -12.01
N ARG A 82 4.15 23.09 -11.70
CA ARG A 82 4.61 24.50 -11.69
C ARG A 82 4.52 25.15 -13.08
N THR A 83 4.66 24.35 -14.14
CA THR A 83 4.60 24.80 -15.55
C THR A 83 3.34 24.34 -16.28
N GLY A 84 2.38 23.75 -15.56
CA GLY A 84 1.16 23.14 -16.09
C GLY A 84 1.37 21.78 -16.78
N ARG A 85 2.58 21.21 -16.73
CA ARG A 85 2.91 19.89 -17.27
C ARG A 85 4.13 19.28 -16.56
N PRO A 86 4.32 17.94 -16.63
CA PRO A 86 5.52 17.29 -16.12
C PRO A 86 6.79 17.78 -16.86
N LEU A 87 7.92 17.79 -16.15
CA LEU A 87 9.25 18.09 -16.69
C LEU A 87 9.96 16.86 -17.26
N VAL A 88 9.37 15.68 -17.05
CA VAL A 88 9.85 14.38 -17.50
C VAL A 88 8.88 13.79 -18.52
N GLY A 89 9.36 12.85 -19.33
CA GLY A 89 8.56 12.10 -20.29
C GLY A 89 9.16 10.71 -20.53
N VAL A 90 8.54 9.93 -21.42
CA VAL A 90 8.92 8.53 -21.69
C VAL A 90 10.43 8.39 -21.92
N GLY A 91 11.05 7.45 -21.19
CA GLY A 91 12.48 7.17 -21.22
C GLY A 91 13.33 7.98 -20.25
N SER A 92 12.72 8.87 -19.46
CA SER A 92 13.41 9.54 -18.34
C SER A 92 13.59 8.56 -17.18
N ARG A 93 14.81 8.45 -16.63
CA ARG A 93 15.07 7.77 -15.35
C ARG A 93 14.98 8.80 -14.23
N VAL A 94 14.02 8.65 -13.34
CA VAL A 94 13.76 9.56 -12.20
C VAL A 94 14.16 8.85 -10.92
N ARG A 95 14.97 9.49 -10.07
CA ARG A 95 15.30 8.97 -8.73
C ARG A 95 14.35 9.55 -7.70
N PHE A 96 14.23 8.87 -6.57
CA PHE A 96 13.43 9.33 -5.45
C PHE A 96 13.75 10.78 -5.07
N GLY A 97 12.75 11.66 -5.14
CA GLY A 97 12.88 13.08 -4.84
C GLY A 97 13.36 13.97 -6.00
N ASP A 98 13.71 13.44 -7.17
CA ASP A 98 14.11 14.27 -8.33
C ASP A 98 12.96 15.22 -8.76
N ASP A 99 13.31 16.37 -9.36
CA ASP A 99 12.30 17.36 -9.76
C ASP A 99 11.61 16.95 -11.07
N ILE A 100 10.36 16.47 -10.98
CA ILE A 100 9.52 16.16 -12.14
C ILE A 100 8.53 17.28 -12.48
N GLY A 101 8.60 18.41 -11.78
CA GLY A 101 7.82 19.61 -12.06
C GLY A 101 6.61 19.86 -11.15
N TYR A 102 6.30 18.98 -10.21
CA TYR A 102 5.16 19.18 -9.32
C TYR A 102 5.30 20.46 -8.48
N ARG A 103 4.17 21.01 -8.06
CA ARG A 103 4.08 22.10 -7.10
C ARG A 103 4.01 21.52 -5.69
N SER A 104 5.12 20.93 -5.24
CA SER A 104 5.19 20.25 -3.95
C SER A 104 4.86 21.15 -2.77
N THR A 105 4.21 20.57 -1.77
CA THR A 105 3.86 21.19 -0.48
C THR A 105 4.77 20.69 0.64
N GLY A 106 5.09 21.56 1.61
CA GLY A 106 5.86 21.18 2.80
C GLY A 106 7.36 20.92 2.58
N CYS A 107 7.90 21.21 1.39
CA CYS A 107 9.32 21.09 1.06
C CYS A 107 10.00 22.45 1.00
N ASP A 108 11.30 22.52 1.28
CA ASP A 108 12.13 23.68 0.91
C ASP A 108 12.25 23.76 -0.62
N SER A 109 12.08 24.93 -1.22
CA SER A 109 12.04 25.11 -2.68
C SER A 109 13.42 25.06 -3.37
N GLU A 110 14.48 24.80 -2.61
CA GLU A 110 15.84 24.69 -3.14
C GLU A 110 16.10 23.39 -3.91
N PRO A 111 17.00 23.38 -4.92
CA PRO A 111 17.36 22.17 -5.64
C PRO A 111 17.92 21.08 -4.71
N GLY A 112 17.46 19.83 -4.88
CA GLY A 112 17.97 18.68 -4.13
C GLY A 112 17.27 18.40 -2.80
N THR A 113 16.25 19.17 -2.44
CA THR A 113 15.44 18.99 -1.21
C THR A 113 14.30 17.99 -1.37
N GLY A 114 13.99 17.56 -2.60
CA GLY A 114 12.76 16.83 -2.94
C GLY A 114 11.68 17.71 -3.57
N PHE A 115 11.87 19.02 -3.64
CA PHE A 115 10.90 19.92 -4.28
C PHE A 115 10.75 19.63 -5.76
N GLY A 116 9.51 19.38 -6.20
CA GLY A 116 9.18 19.02 -7.57
C GLY A 116 8.85 17.54 -7.78
N PHE A 117 9.09 16.68 -6.79
CA PHE A 117 8.75 15.25 -6.84
C PHE A 117 7.36 14.93 -6.28
N TRP A 118 6.90 15.72 -5.31
CA TRP A 118 5.65 15.47 -4.59
C TRP A 118 4.51 16.28 -5.19
N PRO A 119 3.33 15.70 -5.44
CA PRO A 119 2.16 16.48 -5.84
C PRO A 119 1.72 17.46 -4.73
N PRO A 120 0.85 18.43 -5.03
CA PRO A 120 0.22 19.23 -3.98
C PRO A 120 -0.63 18.36 -3.05
N GLY A 121 -0.61 18.67 -1.75
CA GLY A 121 -1.41 17.99 -0.73
C GLY A 121 -0.50 17.54 0.42
N PRO A 122 -0.10 16.25 0.48
CA PRO A 122 0.84 15.75 1.48
C PRO A 122 2.17 16.53 1.52
N ALA A 123 2.81 16.54 2.69
CA ALA A 123 4.12 17.15 2.85
C ALA A 123 5.24 16.25 2.29
N CYS A 124 6.41 16.85 2.04
CA CYS A 124 7.65 16.10 1.80
C CYS A 124 7.93 15.08 2.92
N PRO A 125 8.40 13.87 2.59
CA PRO A 125 8.87 12.93 3.60
C PRO A 125 10.14 13.44 4.28
N ALA A 126 10.32 12.99 5.52
CA ALA A 126 11.50 13.25 6.33
C ALA A 126 12.39 11.99 6.39
N ARG A 127 13.55 12.13 7.07
CA ARG A 127 14.35 11.00 7.52
C ARG A 127 13.49 10.07 8.38
N GLN A 128 13.44 8.78 8.04
CA GLN A 128 12.80 7.76 8.88
C GLN A 128 13.73 7.36 10.04
N THR A 129 13.20 6.75 11.11
CA THR A 129 14.00 6.27 12.25
C THR A 129 13.47 4.96 12.84
N TRP A 130 12.98 4.07 11.97
CA TRP A 130 12.37 2.82 12.39
C TRP A 130 13.32 1.93 13.18
N LYS A 131 12.78 1.41 14.28
CA LYS A 131 13.30 0.22 14.99
C LYS A 131 12.14 -0.76 15.12
N ALA A 132 12.03 -1.64 14.14
CA ALA A 132 10.94 -2.60 14.03
C ALA A 132 11.38 -3.98 14.50
N SER A 133 10.48 -4.79 15.05
CA SER A 133 10.74 -6.20 15.37
C SER A 133 9.60 -7.07 14.85
N PHE A 134 9.91 -7.96 13.92
CA PHE A 134 8.95 -8.87 13.29
C PHE A 134 9.16 -10.30 13.79
N PRO A 135 8.13 -11.00 14.27
CA PRO A 135 8.28 -12.38 14.70
C PRO A 135 8.65 -13.26 13.49
N VAL A 136 9.61 -14.17 13.67
CA VAL A 136 10.09 -15.02 12.57
C VAL A 136 9.06 -16.07 12.16
N ARG A 137 8.17 -16.44 13.08
CA ARG A 137 7.11 -17.41 12.85
C ARG A 137 5.77 -16.76 13.11
N VAL A 138 4.92 -16.79 12.09
CA VAL A 138 3.51 -16.41 12.19
C VAL A 138 2.79 -17.40 13.10
N VAL A 139 1.96 -16.87 13.98
CA VAL A 139 1.02 -17.63 14.80
C VAL A 139 -0.37 -17.14 14.43
N GLU A 140 -1.17 -18.02 13.85
CA GLU A 140 -2.57 -17.72 13.47
C GLU A 140 -3.35 -17.15 14.66
N ALA A 141 -4.06 -16.06 14.42
CA ALA A 141 -4.90 -15.42 15.41
C ALA A 141 -6.22 -16.18 15.57
N ILE A 142 -6.61 -16.45 16.82
CA ILE A 142 -7.95 -16.99 17.12
C ILE A 142 -9.01 -15.90 16.93
N ASP A 143 -8.64 -14.65 17.20
CA ASP A 143 -9.44 -13.44 17.02
C ASP A 143 -8.60 -12.44 16.21
N PRO A 144 -8.76 -12.42 14.87
CA PRO A 144 -7.97 -11.57 13.98
C PRO A 144 -8.09 -10.08 14.30
N GLU A 145 -6.95 -9.40 14.46
CA GLU A 145 -6.91 -7.96 14.74
C GLU A 145 -7.08 -7.15 13.45
N ALA A 146 -7.87 -6.09 13.50
CA ALA A 146 -8.03 -5.15 12.39
C ALA A 146 -6.77 -4.32 12.16
N GLN A 147 -6.58 -3.84 10.93
CA GLN A 147 -5.49 -2.90 10.62
C GLN A 147 -5.64 -1.58 11.39
N SER A 148 -4.50 -0.94 11.68
CA SER A 148 -4.46 0.42 12.23
C SER A 148 -4.31 1.48 11.13
N LEU A 149 -4.54 2.76 11.47
CA LEU A 149 -4.20 3.90 10.60
C LEU A 149 -2.70 4.22 10.57
N ALA A 150 -1.89 3.55 11.39
CA ALA A 150 -0.45 3.67 11.38
C ALA A 150 0.19 2.58 10.51
N ALA A 151 1.51 2.59 10.43
CA ALA A 151 2.26 1.54 9.75
C ALA A 151 1.90 0.15 10.30
N ILE A 152 1.56 -0.76 9.38
CA ILE A 152 1.19 -2.16 9.65
C ILE A 152 2.29 -3.15 9.22
N GLY A 153 3.46 -2.62 8.85
CA GLY A 153 4.60 -3.39 8.41
C GLY A 153 5.70 -2.50 7.86
N LEU A 154 6.78 -3.13 7.42
CA LEU A 154 7.82 -2.47 6.61
C LEU A 154 8.06 -3.27 5.34
N TRP A 155 8.23 -2.56 4.24
CA TRP A 155 8.83 -3.09 3.03
C TRP A 155 10.31 -3.41 3.27
N VAL A 156 10.91 -4.27 2.44
CA VAL A 156 12.29 -4.77 2.63
C VAL A 156 13.37 -3.68 2.50
N ASN A 157 13.01 -2.52 1.96
CA ASN A 157 13.84 -1.30 1.93
C ASN A 157 13.57 -0.34 3.12
N GLY A 158 12.72 -0.72 4.07
CA GLY A 158 12.41 0.09 5.25
C GLY A 158 11.34 1.16 5.07
N VAL A 159 10.69 1.24 3.91
CA VAL A 159 9.49 2.08 3.72
C VAL A 159 8.31 1.47 4.47
N ALA A 160 7.44 2.31 5.04
CA ALA A 160 6.29 1.84 5.78
C ALA A 160 5.20 1.27 4.88
N VAL A 161 4.59 0.18 5.35
CA VAL A 161 3.34 -0.37 4.81
C VAL A 161 2.20 0.26 5.61
N PHE A 162 1.30 1.01 4.97
CA PHE A 162 0.07 1.47 5.63
C PHE A 162 -1.07 0.52 5.29
N GLY A 163 -2.28 0.75 5.81
CA GLY A 163 -3.45 -0.10 5.52
C GLY A 163 -4.22 0.36 4.28
N TRP A 164 -5.40 -0.22 4.06
CA TRP A 164 -6.29 0.19 2.96
C TRP A 164 -6.96 1.56 3.17
N SER A 165 -7.04 2.06 4.41
CA SER A 165 -7.77 3.29 4.79
C SER A 165 -6.88 4.53 4.75
N ASP A 166 -7.45 5.66 4.31
CA ASP A 166 -6.86 7.02 4.44
C ASP A 166 -7.23 7.69 5.78
N GLY A 167 -7.98 7.00 6.66
CA GLY A 167 -8.49 7.54 7.92
C GLY A 167 -9.73 8.43 7.82
N HIS A 168 -10.28 8.64 6.62
CA HIS A 168 -11.45 9.47 6.37
C HIS A 168 -12.69 8.64 6.02
N SER A 169 -13.85 9.26 6.19
CA SER A 169 -15.13 8.67 5.79
C SER A 169 -16.05 9.71 5.19
N TRP A 170 -17.01 9.27 4.39
CA TRP A 170 -18.02 10.16 3.83
C TRP A 170 -18.69 11.02 4.92
N LEU A 171 -18.58 12.34 4.76
CA LEU A 171 -19.09 13.36 5.70
C LEU A 171 -18.58 13.19 7.15
N GLU A 172 -17.45 12.50 7.34
CA GLU A 172 -16.88 12.19 8.67
C GLU A 172 -17.86 11.46 9.61
N GLN A 173 -18.69 10.58 9.04
CA GLN A 173 -19.72 9.86 9.79
C GLN A 173 -19.28 8.49 10.30
N GLY A 174 -18.11 7.99 9.88
CA GLY A 174 -17.58 6.68 10.29
C GLY A 174 -18.44 5.51 9.80
N THR A 175 -18.88 5.55 8.54
CA THR A 175 -19.73 4.48 7.95
C THR A 175 -19.38 4.15 6.51
N TRP A 176 -18.91 5.10 5.72
CA TRP A 176 -18.41 4.84 4.38
C TRP A 176 -16.94 5.27 4.38
N HIS A 177 -16.04 4.34 4.70
CA HIS A 177 -14.62 4.63 4.87
C HIS A 177 -13.92 4.60 3.52
N ASN A 178 -13.17 5.64 3.19
CA ASN A 178 -12.50 5.70 1.90
C ASN A 178 -11.41 4.63 1.83
N LEU A 179 -11.19 4.11 0.61
CA LEU A 179 -9.96 3.39 0.30
C LEU A 179 -8.90 4.39 -0.16
N ALA A 180 -7.77 4.43 0.55
CA ALA A 180 -6.66 5.35 0.25
C ALA A 180 -6.21 5.27 -1.22
N PRO A 181 -6.01 4.09 -1.84
CA PRO A 181 -5.60 4.02 -3.24
C PRO A 181 -6.59 4.66 -4.22
N GLU A 182 -7.87 4.74 -3.87
CA GLU A 182 -8.91 5.38 -4.70
C GLU A 182 -9.02 6.89 -4.40
N ALA A 183 -9.02 7.26 -3.13
CA ALA A 183 -9.22 8.64 -2.68
C ALA A 183 -7.97 9.51 -2.84
N GLU A 184 -6.78 8.89 -2.90
CA GLU A 184 -5.50 9.59 -2.86
C GLU A 184 -4.68 9.41 -4.14
N VAL A 185 -5.20 8.79 -5.21
CA VAL A 185 -4.39 8.51 -6.42
C VAL A 185 -3.68 9.75 -7.00
N TYR A 186 -4.23 10.95 -6.83
CA TYR A 186 -3.59 12.20 -7.24
C TYR A 186 -2.69 12.83 -6.16
N ASP A 187 -2.71 12.32 -4.95
CA ASP A 187 -1.93 12.80 -3.81
C ASP A 187 -0.65 11.94 -3.62
N LEU A 188 -0.43 10.94 -4.48
CA LEU A 188 0.73 10.07 -4.54
C LEU A 188 1.78 10.54 -5.56
N ASP A 189 3.05 10.24 -5.26
CA ASP A 189 4.16 10.39 -6.20
C ASP A 189 4.12 9.35 -7.34
N ILE A 190 5.13 9.34 -8.20
CA ILE A 190 5.27 8.34 -9.29
C ILE A 190 5.64 6.93 -8.79
N CYS A 191 6.02 6.81 -7.52
CA CYS A 191 6.31 5.57 -6.83
C CYS A 191 5.13 5.20 -5.92
N PRO A 192 3.89 5.21 -6.43
CA PRO A 192 2.62 5.46 -5.71
C PRO A 192 2.72 5.47 -4.18
N GLY A 193 3.33 6.50 -3.63
CA GLY A 193 3.49 6.71 -2.20
C GLY A 193 3.47 8.18 -1.84
N HIS A 194 3.33 8.48 -0.56
CA HIS A 194 3.36 9.85 -0.04
C HIS A 194 3.77 9.86 1.43
N SER A 195 3.74 11.03 2.07
CA SER A 195 4.10 11.16 3.49
C SER A 195 2.96 11.63 4.37
N ALA A 196 2.83 10.97 5.53
CA ALA A 196 2.01 11.44 6.65
C ALA A 196 2.93 11.66 7.85
N PHE A 197 2.93 12.88 8.40
CA PHE A 197 3.82 13.29 9.49
C PHE A 197 5.31 12.98 9.19
N GLY A 198 5.72 13.17 7.94
CA GLY A 198 7.08 12.90 7.46
C GLY A 198 7.40 11.42 7.22
N THR A 199 6.49 10.49 7.52
CA THR A 199 6.67 9.06 7.23
C THR A 199 6.26 8.75 5.80
N TYR A 200 7.23 8.40 4.94
CA TYR A 200 6.91 7.92 3.59
C TYR A 200 6.36 6.49 3.62
N HIS A 201 5.24 6.25 2.93
CA HIS A 201 4.54 4.97 2.94
C HIS A 201 3.76 4.71 1.66
N HIS A 202 3.32 3.47 1.49
CA HIS A 202 2.44 3.03 0.41
C HIS A 202 1.13 2.47 0.97
N HIS A 203 0.03 2.80 0.28
CA HIS A 203 -1.30 2.21 0.50
C HIS A 203 -1.64 1.10 -0.52
N SER A 204 -0.91 0.99 -1.62
CA SER A 204 -1.10 -0.05 -2.64
C SER A 204 0.22 -0.56 -3.22
N HIS A 205 0.22 -1.09 -4.45
CA HIS A 205 1.38 -1.74 -5.05
C HIS A 205 2.58 -0.78 -5.16
N PRO A 206 3.71 -1.06 -4.47
CA PRO A 206 4.87 -0.18 -4.47
C PRO A 206 5.68 -0.38 -5.76
N VAL A 207 5.28 0.27 -6.86
CA VAL A 207 5.88 0.09 -8.21
C VAL A 207 7.40 0.23 -8.20
N CYS A 208 7.94 1.24 -7.54
CA CYS A 208 9.38 1.45 -7.50
C CYS A 208 10.13 0.40 -6.67
N LEU A 209 9.48 -0.21 -5.67
CA LEU A 209 10.03 -1.37 -4.96
C LEU A 209 10.02 -2.61 -5.87
N ALA A 210 8.95 -2.81 -6.64
CA ALA A 210 8.86 -3.88 -7.62
C ALA A 210 10.02 -3.81 -8.62
N GLU A 211 10.31 -2.61 -9.13
CA GLU A 211 11.49 -2.38 -9.98
C GLU A 211 12.81 -2.67 -9.25
N GLN A 212 12.94 -2.19 -8.01
CA GLN A 212 14.14 -2.41 -7.20
C GLN A 212 14.40 -3.91 -6.94
N LEU A 213 13.35 -4.70 -6.83
CA LEU A 213 13.38 -6.16 -6.67
C LEU A 213 13.40 -6.92 -8.01
N ALA A 214 13.38 -6.19 -9.14
CA ALA A 214 13.31 -6.73 -10.50
C ALA A 214 12.14 -7.72 -10.71
N ASP A 215 11.01 -7.48 -10.04
CA ASP A 215 9.82 -8.31 -10.16
C ASP A 215 9.00 -7.89 -11.39
N VAL A 216 9.20 -8.64 -12.47
CA VAL A 216 8.56 -8.42 -13.78
C VAL A 216 7.50 -9.49 -14.10
N GLY A 217 7.11 -10.31 -13.11
CA GLY A 217 6.06 -11.32 -13.28
C GLY A 217 6.44 -12.57 -14.06
N THR A 218 7.75 -12.88 -14.16
CA THR A 218 8.23 -14.09 -14.84
C THR A 218 8.27 -15.34 -13.95
N ASP A 219 8.06 -15.20 -12.64
CA ASP A 219 7.97 -16.27 -11.64
C ASP A 219 7.07 -15.76 -10.49
N HIS A 220 6.91 -16.55 -9.42
CA HIS A 220 6.33 -16.07 -8.17
C HIS A 220 7.13 -14.86 -7.65
N SER A 221 6.41 -13.83 -7.20
CA SER A 221 7.00 -12.62 -6.66
C SER A 221 7.92 -12.90 -5.47
N PRO A 222 9.03 -12.15 -5.33
CA PRO A 222 9.80 -12.15 -4.09
C PRO A 222 8.97 -11.51 -2.97
N VAL A 223 9.48 -11.63 -1.74
CA VAL A 223 8.94 -10.91 -0.59
C VAL A 223 9.26 -9.42 -0.74
N TYR A 224 8.22 -8.59 -0.73
CA TYR A 224 8.31 -7.14 -0.76
C TYR A 224 8.44 -6.56 0.66
N GLY A 225 7.91 -7.24 1.68
CA GLY A 225 7.91 -6.72 3.05
C GLY A 225 7.45 -7.73 4.09
N PHE A 226 7.30 -7.26 5.33
CA PHE A 226 6.77 -8.03 6.44
C PHE A 226 5.72 -7.22 7.20
N ALA A 227 4.60 -7.86 7.49
CA ALA A 227 3.54 -7.33 8.32
C ALA A 227 3.88 -7.44 9.83
N LEU A 228 3.16 -6.72 10.68
CA LEU A 228 3.38 -6.70 12.14
C LEU A 228 3.26 -8.08 12.81
N ASP A 229 2.49 -8.99 12.24
CA ASP A 229 2.34 -10.39 12.67
C ASP A 229 3.49 -11.31 12.20
N GLY A 230 4.46 -10.74 11.49
CA GLY A 230 5.64 -11.42 10.96
C GLY A 230 5.42 -12.14 9.62
N ALA A 231 4.20 -12.11 9.07
CA ALA A 231 3.95 -12.75 7.79
C ALA A 231 4.65 -11.96 6.67
N PRO A 232 5.32 -12.65 5.72
CA PRO A 232 5.82 -12.02 4.52
C PRO A 232 4.68 -11.43 3.69
N ILE A 233 4.96 -10.34 2.99
CA ILE A 233 4.09 -9.76 1.96
C ILE A 233 4.82 -9.97 0.63
N ALA A 234 4.33 -10.87 -0.21
CA ALA A 234 4.85 -11.09 -1.55
C ALA A 234 4.33 -10.01 -2.52
N GLY A 235 5.04 -9.79 -3.62
CA GLY A 235 4.53 -9.04 -4.77
C GLY A 235 3.31 -9.70 -5.43
N PRO A 236 2.81 -9.18 -6.57
CA PRO A 236 1.51 -9.55 -7.10
C PRO A 236 1.42 -10.88 -7.85
N TRP A 237 2.54 -11.56 -8.06
CA TRP A 237 2.58 -12.78 -8.86
C TRP A 237 2.65 -14.02 -7.97
N ALA A 238 1.61 -14.86 -8.03
CA ALA A 238 1.62 -16.19 -7.44
C ALA A 238 2.40 -17.21 -8.32
N GLY A 239 2.73 -16.82 -9.55
CA GLY A 239 3.53 -17.60 -10.48
C GLY A 239 3.79 -16.82 -11.76
N ALA A 240 4.47 -17.44 -12.73
CA ALA A 240 4.81 -16.80 -14.00
C ALA A 240 3.55 -16.32 -14.75
N GLY A 241 3.38 -15.00 -14.86
CA GLY A 241 2.20 -14.35 -15.45
C GLY A 241 0.88 -14.63 -14.71
N LEU A 242 0.94 -15.19 -13.50
CA LEU A 242 -0.23 -15.54 -12.69
C LEU A 242 -0.34 -14.56 -11.53
N LEU A 243 -1.29 -13.63 -11.62
CA LEU A 243 -1.60 -12.72 -10.52
C LEU A 243 -2.24 -13.48 -9.35
N ALA A 244 -1.81 -13.16 -8.13
CA ALA A 244 -2.55 -13.51 -6.93
C ALA A 244 -3.92 -12.83 -6.95
N ARG A 245 -4.96 -13.58 -6.59
CA ARG A 245 -6.36 -13.22 -6.75
C ARG A 245 -6.98 -12.99 -5.37
N SER A 246 -7.24 -11.72 -5.07
CA SER A 246 -8.09 -11.34 -3.95
C SER A 246 -9.45 -12.02 -4.06
N SER A 247 -9.93 -12.56 -2.94
CA SER A 247 -11.29 -13.07 -2.81
C SER A 247 -12.27 -11.99 -2.33
N TRP A 248 -11.81 -10.74 -2.22
CA TRP A 248 -12.67 -9.59 -2.00
C TRP A 248 -13.18 -9.04 -3.34
N THR A 249 -14.47 -8.75 -3.40
CA THR A 249 -15.10 -8.19 -4.59
C THR A 249 -16.10 -7.09 -4.24
N THR A 250 -16.36 -6.22 -5.21
CA THR A 250 -17.28 -5.10 -5.05
C THR A 250 -18.72 -5.59 -5.07
N ARG A 251 -19.54 -5.02 -4.20
CA ARG A 251 -21.00 -5.08 -4.24
C ARG A 251 -21.52 -4.47 -5.54
N ASP A 252 -22.61 -5.02 -6.07
CA ASP A 252 -23.28 -4.45 -7.27
C ASP A 252 -24.46 -3.60 -6.84
N TYR A 253 -24.24 -2.28 -6.73
CA TYR A 253 -25.31 -1.32 -6.47
C TYR A 253 -26.08 -0.91 -7.73
N ASN A 254 -25.56 -1.16 -8.93
CA ASN A 254 -26.16 -0.68 -10.18
C ASN A 254 -27.34 -1.55 -10.62
N SER A 255 -27.41 -2.80 -10.16
CA SER A 255 -28.55 -3.69 -10.34
C SER A 255 -29.52 -3.63 -9.16
N PRO A 256 -30.80 -3.21 -9.34
CA PRO A 256 -31.82 -3.24 -8.29
C PRO A 256 -32.11 -4.65 -7.74
N ASN A 257 -31.77 -5.70 -8.50
CA ASN A 257 -32.01 -7.09 -8.12
C ASN A 257 -30.76 -7.78 -7.56
N SER A 258 -29.64 -7.08 -7.44
CA SER A 258 -28.42 -7.62 -6.85
C SER A 258 -28.67 -7.95 -5.37
N SER A 259 -28.24 -9.13 -4.93
CA SER A 259 -28.26 -9.54 -3.52
C SER A 259 -27.29 -8.73 -2.66
N THR A 260 -26.29 -8.10 -3.28
CA THR A 260 -25.31 -7.25 -2.60
C THR A 260 -25.64 -5.76 -2.76
N GLY A 261 -26.64 -5.40 -3.58
CA GLY A 261 -27.14 -4.03 -3.74
C GLY A 261 -28.22 -3.64 -2.71
N CYS A 262 -28.74 -2.41 -2.79
CA CYS A 262 -29.73 -1.87 -1.83
C CYS A 262 -31.16 -1.83 -2.36
N GLY A 263 -31.52 -2.71 -3.31
CA GLY A 263 -32.86 -2.77 -3.89
C GLY A 263 -33.22 -1.62 -4.84
N ALA A 264 -32.30 -0.69 -5.07
CA ALA A 264 -32.42 0.43 -6.00
C ALA A 264 -31.05 0.73 -6.63
N ALA A 265 -31.05 1.01 -7.94
CA ALA A 265 -29.82 1.25 -8.69
C ALA A 265 -29.09 2.51 -8.18
N GLY A 266 -27.79 2.35 -7.96
CA GLY A 266 -26.83 3.40 -7.63
C GLY A 266 -26.92 3.95 -6.21
N LEU A 267 -27.70 3.35 -5.31
CA LEU A 267 -27.90 3.87 -3.95
C LEU A 267 -27.13 3.10 -2.89
N ARG A 268 -26.42 3.83 -2.04
CA ARG A 268 -25.74 3.35 -0.82
C ARG A 268 -26.60 3.56 0.43
N THR A 269 -27.76 2.92 0.47
CA THR A 269 -28.77 3.06 1.56
C THR A 269 -28.83 1.86 2.50
N CYS A 270 -27.91 0.91 2.35
CA CYS A 270 -27.85 -0.32 3.12
C CYS A 270 -26.41 -0.84 3.25
N LEU A 271 -26.15 -1.59 4.31
CA LEU A 271 -24.90 -2.30 4.56
C LEU A 271 -25.15 -3.81 4.46
N LEU A 272 -24.10 -4.59 4.21
CA LEU A 272 -24.16 -6.03 4.44
C LEU A 272 -24.27 -6.29 5.95
N VAL A 273 -25.02 -7.32 6.34
CA VAL A 273 -25.07 -7.78 7.73
C VAL A 273 -23.70 -8.33 8.16
N ASP A 274 -23.03 -9.00 7.23
CA ASP A 274 -21.69 -9.54 7.39
C ASP A 274 -20.94 -9.43 6.06
N GLN A 275 -19.77 -8.79 6.03
CA GLN A 275 -18.94 -8.69 4.82
C GLN A 275 -18.22 -10.00 4.48
N LEU A 276 -18.16 -10.96 5.41
CA LEU A 276 -17.60 -12.29 5.20
C LEU A 276 -18.67 -13.32 4.78
N ASP A 277 -19.95 -13.00 4.97
CA ASP A 277 -21.08 -13.82 4.54
C ASP A 277 -22.14 -12.96 3.82
N PRO A 278 -22.01 -12.76 2.50
CA PRO A 278 -23.01 -12.00 1.73
C PRO A 278 -24.41 -12.65 1.75
N THR A 279 -24.54 -13.91 2.16
CA THR A 279 -25.84 -14.60 2.27
C THR A 279 -26.61 -14.22 3.54
N ALA A 280 -25.94 -13.60 4.53
CA ALA A 280 -26.57 -13.02 5.70
C ALA A 280 -27.52 -11.85 5.36
N GLY A 281 -27.42 -11.30 4.15
CA GLY A 281 -28.29 -10.27 3.61
C GLY A 281 -27.84 -8.85 3.94
N ILE A 282 -28.75 -7.91 3.75
CA ILE A 282 -28.52 -6.47 3.95
C ILE A 282 -29.35 -5.91 5.10
N VAL A 283 -28.88 -4.81 5.67
CA VAL A 283 -29.60 -4.00 6.64
C VAL A 283 -29.62 -2.54 6.18
N THR A 284 -30.78 -1.88 6.25
CA THR A 284 -30.90 -0.45 5.94
C THR A 284 -30.11 0.38 6.93
N THR A 285 -29.47 1.45 6.47
CA THR A 285 -28.73 2.40 7.33
C THR A 285 -29.34 3.80 7.24
N ASP A 286 -29.34 4.53 8.35
CA ASP A 286 -29.69 5.96 8.39
C ASP A 286 -28.50 6.86 7.97
N ARG A 287 -27.29 6.28 7.89
CA ARG A 287 -26.07 6.92 7.37
C ARG A 287 -25.82 6.48 5.94
N SER A 288 -26.69 6.94 5.04
CA SER A 288 -26.55 6.64 3.61
C SER A 288 -25.29 7.29 3.04
N GLY A 289 -24.59 6.53 2.21
CA GLY A 289 -23.41 7.00 1.48
C GLY A 289 -23.81 7.78 0.23
N PRO A 290 -22.83 8.34 -0.48
CA PRO A 290 -23.10 8.99 -1.76
C PRO A 290 -23.55 7.94 -2.80
N SER A 291 -24.28 8.36 -3.83
CA SER A 291 -24.65 7.49 -4.94
C SER A 291 -23.41 6.98 -5.69
N THR A 292 -23.53 5.93 -6.50
CA THR A 292 -22.41 5.42 -7.33
C THR A 292 -21.99 6.36 -8.46
N THR A 293 -22.66 7.52 -8.59
CA THR A 293 -22.40 8.55 -9.59
C THR A 293 -22.12 9.93 -8.98
N ASP A 294 -22.14 10.02 -7.66
CA ASP A 294 -21.82 11.26 -6.94
C ASP A 294 -20.31 11.51 -6.96
N ASN A 295 -19.91 12.68 -6.45
CA ASN A 295 -18.52 13.09 -6.41
C ASN A 295 -18.00 13.20 -4.97
N ALA A 296 -16.75 12.78 -4.76
CA ALA A 296 -15.93 13.09 -3.58
C ALA A 296 -14.75 13.99 -3.98
N GLN A 297 -14.15 14.69 -3.02
CA GLN A 297 -12.93 15.47 -3.23
C GLN A 297 -11.82 15.00 -2.27
N SER A 298 -10.59 14.86 -2.77
CA SER A 298 -9.42 14.61 -1.94
C SER A 298 -8.89 15.88 -1.28
N LEU A 299 -7.84 15.75 -0.46
CA LEU A 299 -7.14 16.86 0.18
C LEU A 299 -6.46 17.81 -0.82
N SER A 300 -5.98 17.29 -1.96
CA SER A 300 -5.52 18.13 -3.10
C SER A 300 -6.67 18.80 -3.88
N GLY A 301 -7.91 18.51 -3.49
CA GLY A 301 -9.14 19.01 -4.10
C GLY A 301 -9.42 18.40 -5.47
N ASN A 302 -8.75 17.31 -5.86
CA ASN A 302 -9.12 16.53 -7.03
C ASN A 302 -10.50 15.89 -6.80
N THR A 303 -11.29 15.74 -7.86
CA THR A 303 -12.66 15.20 -7.78
C THR A 303 -12.71 13.78 -8.32
N PHE A 304 -13.41 12.90 -7.62
CA PHE A 304 -13.56 11.48 -7.93
C PHE A 304 -15.03 11.12 -8.04
N ILE A 305 -15.36 10.26 -9.00
CA ILE A 305 -16.66 9.62 -9.05
C ILE A 305 -16.63 8.48 -8.03
N THR A 306 -17.58 8.48 -7.09
CA THR A 306 -17.65 7.48 -6.02
C THR A 306 -18.32 6.20 -6.51
N SER A 307 -17.78 5.61 -7.58
CA SER A 307 -18.27 4.33 -8.11
C SER A 307 -18.15 3.19 -7.08
N SER A 308 -18.84 2.07 -7.30
CA SER A 308 -18.75 0.92 -6.37
C SER A 308 -17.29 0.46 -6.26
N GLY A 309 -16.82 0.36 -5.02
CA GLY A 309 -15.43 0.01 -4.71
C GLY A 309 -14.63 1.18 -4.15
N PHE A 310 -15.18 2.40 -4.11
CA PHE A 310 -14.52 3.57 -3.54
C PHE A 310 -14.45 3.52 -2.01
N TYR A 311 -15.41 2.84 -1.36
CA TYR A 311 -15.49 2.70 0.10
C TYR A 311 -15.29 1.25 0.53
N MET A 312 -14.76 1.02 1.72
CA MET A 312 -14.62 -0.32 2.31
C MET A 312 -15.95 -1.09 2.36
N GLU A 313 -17.05 -0.40 2.66
CA GLU A 313 -18.40 -0.98 2.75
C GLU A 313 -19.01 -1.33 1.38
N ASP A 314 -18.32 -0.98 0.29
CA ASP A 314 -18.61 -1.48 -1.04
C ASP A 314 -17.99 -2.87 -1.29
N TRP A 315 -17.14 -3.40 -0.42
CA TRP A 315 -16.47 -4.68 -0.61
C TRP A 315 -17.05 -5.77 0.28
N TYR A 316 -16.93 -7.02 -0.18
CA TYR A 316 -17.25 -8.21 0.59
C TYR A 316 -16.35 -9.38 0.17
N TYR A 317 -16.11 -10.31 1.07
CA TYR A 317 -15.41 -11.55 0.78
C TYR A 317 -16.37 -12.53 0.10
N GLU A 318 -15.95 -13.05 -1.05
CA GLU A 318 -16.65 -14.06 -1.82
C GLU A 318 -15.93 -15.41 -1.63
N PRO A 319 -16.42 -16.30 -0.72
CA PRO A 319 -15.71 -17.53 -0.39
C PRO A 319 -15.49 -18.44 -1.61
N SER A 320 -16.34 -18.34 -2.64
CA SER A 320 -16.18 -19.13 -3.86
C SER A 320 -14.96 -18.72 -4.71
N PHE A 321 -14.38 -17.54 -4.47
CA PHE A 321 -13.15 -17.10 -5.14
C PHE A 321 -11.89 -17.71 -4.52
N ASN A 322 -11.98 -18.14 -3.26
CA ASN A 322 -10.94 -18.91 -2.58
C ASN A 322 -11.06 -20.40 -2.91
N ASP A 323 -10.79 -20.76 -4.17
CA ASP A 323 -10.96 -22.11 -4.71
C ASP A 323 -9.79 -23.08 -4.37
N GLY A 324 -8.84 -22.64 -3.54
CA GLY A 324 -7.65 -23.41 -3.16
C GLY A 324 -6.58 -23.51 -4.26
N SER A 325 -6.73 -22.78 -5.37
CA SER A 325 -5.65 -22.62 -6.35
C SER A 325 -4.48 -21.81 -5.79
N GLU A 326 -3.31 -21.90 -6.44
CA GLU A 326 -2.14 -21.10 -6.07
C GLU A 326 -2.41 -19.59 -6.18
N ALA A 327 -3.34 -19.16 -7.02
CA ALA A 327 -3.71 -17.74 -7.09
C ALA A 327 -4.70 -17.32 -6.01
N ALA A 328 -5.50 -18.24 -5.46
CA ALA A 328 -6.57 -17.90 -4.53
C ALA A 328 -6.02 -17.43 -3.18
N LEU A 329 -6.57 -16.31 -2.69
CA LEU A 329 -6.26 -15.74 -1.39
C LEU A 329 -7.47 -15.83 -0.46
N ASP A 330 -7.21 -15.93 0.83
CA ASP A 330 -8.21 -15.93 1.90
C ASP A 330 -8.75 -14.52 2.24
N GLU A 331 -9.59 -14.43 3.26
CA GLU A 331 -10.16 -13.18 3.76
C GLU A 331 -9.12 -12.19 4.29
N HIS A 332 -7.94 -12.66 4.69
CA HIS A 332 -6.81 -11.83 5.11
C HIS A 332 -5.90 -11.44 3.95
N ASN A 333 -6.24 -11.83 2.72
CA ASN A 333 -5.50 -11.59 1.49
C ASN A 333 -4.14 -12.29 1.44
N GLY A 334 -4.08 -13.49 2.02
CA GLY A 334 -2.91 -14.35 1.96
C GLY A 334 -3.29 -15.81 1.70
N HIS A 335 -2.27 -16.66 1.72
CA HIS A 335 -2.43 -18.11 1.68
C HIS A 335 -1.18 -18.81 2.24
N THR A 336 -1.27 -20.12 2.49
CA THR A 336 -0.08 -20.95 2.79
C THR A 336 0.41 -21.62 1.53
N GLY A 337 1.60 -21.24 1.07
CA GLY A 337 2.16 -21.71 -0.19
C GLY A 337 3.68 -21.67 -0.23
N ARG A 338 4.24 -22.07 -1.37
CA ARG A 338 5.67 -21.93 -1.65
C ARG A 338 6.00 -20.45 -1.78
N LEU A 339 7.06 -20.00 -1.10
CA LEU A 339 7.53 -18.62 -1.17
C LEU A 339 9.00 -18.57 -1.62
N PRO A 340 9.37 -17.75 -2.62
CA PRO A 340 10.76 -17.65 -3.08
C PRO A 340 11.73 -17.29 -1.94
N GLY A 341 12.81 -18.06 -1.83
CA GLY A 341 13.81 -17.93 -0.76
C GLY A 341 13.55 -18.83 0.46
N PHE A 342 12.35 -19.38 0.62
CA PHE A 342 11.96 -20.23 1.75
C PHE A 342 11.99 -21.71 1.34
N SER A 343 12.52 -22.56 2.22
CA SER A 343 12.62 -24.01 2.02
C SER A 343 11.35 -24.78 2.34
N GLU A 344 10.48 -24.19 3.15
CA GLU A 344 9.19 -24.75 3.54
C GLU A 344 8.08 -23.76 3.18
N PRO A 345 6.85 -24.24 2.91
CA PRO A 345 5.70 -23.36 2.77
C PRO A 345 5.51 -22.45 3.98
N ALA A 346 5.06 -21.23 3.72
CA ALA A 346 4.77 -20.24 4.73
C ALA A 346 3.44 -19.56 4.40
N TYR A 347 2.70 -19.19 5.44
CA TYR A 347 1.62 -18.23 5.27
C TYR A 347 2.23 -16.89 4.84
N HIS A 348 1.71 -16.30 3.78
CA HIS A 348 2.13 -14.98 3.31
C HIS A 348 0.98 -14.25 2.64
N TYR A 349 1.01 -12.94 2.78
CA TYR A 349 0.13 -12.02 2.09
C TYR A 349 0.61 -11.76 0.66
N HIS A 350 -0.26 -11.25 -0.20
CA HIS A 350 0.10 -10.83 -1.54
C HIS A 350 -0.33 -9.40 -1.81
N VAL A 351 0.56 -8.60 -2.39
CA VAL A 351 0.14 -7.38 -3.09
C VAL A 351 -0.86 -7.76 -4.17
N THR A 352 -2.06 -7.16 -4.21
CA THR A 352 -3.11 -7.62 -5.12
C THR A 352 -3.38 -6.63 -6.25
N ARG A 353 -3.32 -7.16 -7.47
CA ARG A 353 -3.63 -6.45 -8.72
C ARG A 353 -4.51 -7.34 -9.59
N LYS A 354 -5.25 -6.74 -10.52
CA LYS A 354 -6.08 -7.45 -11.50
C LYS A 354 -5.92 -6.85 -12.88
N VAL A 355 -6.20 -7.64 -13.90
CA VAL A 355 -6.32 -7.16 -15.27
C VAL A 355 -7.70 -6.50 -15.40
N ALA A 356 -7.73 -5.21 -15.73
CA ALA A 356 -8.94 -4.46 -16.02
C ALA A 356 -9.47 -4.80 -17.43
N ASP A 357 -10.70 -4.35 -17.74
CA ASP A 357 -11.36 -4.63 -19.02
C ASP A 357 -10.58 -4.11 -20.25
N ASP A 358 -9.81 -3.04 -20.07
CA ASP A 358 -8.94 -2.46 -21.10
C ASP A 358 -7.57 -3.17 -21.23
N GLY A 359 -7.33 -4.21 -20.43
CA GLY A 359 -6.10 -4.99 -20.40
C GLY A 359 -4.99 -4.38 -19.54
N SER A 360 -5.21 -3.21 -18.93
CA SER A 360 -4.27 -2.65 -17.95
C SER A 360 -4.26 -3.47 -16.65
N ILE A 361 -3.17 -3.37 -15.89
CA ILE A 361 -3.09 -3.97 -14.55
C ILE A 361 -3.35 -2.86 -13.53
N VAL A 362 -4.40 -3.03 -12.75
CA VAL A 362 -4.83 -2.08 -11.71
C VAL A 362 -4.76 -2.73 -10.34
N ASP A 363 -4.52 -1.92 -9.32
CA ASP A 363 -4.51 -2.39 -7.94
C ASP A 363 -5.95 -2.79 -7.53
N THR A 364 -6.09 -3.78 -6.64
CA THR A 364 -7.40 -4.24 -6.19
C THR A 364 -7.41 -4.44 -4.69
N PHE A 365 -8.52 -4.09 -4.04
CA PHE A 365 -8.69 -4.29 -2.61
C PHE A 365 -8.46 -5.77 -2.22
N PRO A 366 -7.79 -6.04 -1.09
CA PRO A 366 -7.33 -5.10 -0.06
C PRO A 366 -5.86 -4.65 -0.23
N TYR A 367 -5.35 -4.73 -1.45
CA TYR A 367 -4.06 -4.21 -1.91
C TYR A 367 -2.82 -4.95 -1.40
N TYR A 368 -2.78 -5.42 -0.15
CA TYR A 368 -1.79 -6.41 0.32
C TYR A 368 -2.24 -7.20 1.53
N ILE A 369 -2.87 -6.59 2.53
CA ILE A 369 -3.36 -7.28 3.74
C ILE A 369 -4.86 -6.97 3.84
N GLY A 370 -5.67 -7.99 4.13
CA GLY A 370 -7.10 -7.85 4.33
C GLY A 370 -7.48 -6.96 5.50
N PRO A 371 -8.79 -6.76 5.76
CA PRO A 371 -9.25 -5.94 6.88
C PRO A 371 -8.65 -6.33 8.23
N THR A 372 -8.24 -7.59 8.38
CA THR A 372 -7.58 -8.14 9.56
C THR A 372 -6.30 -8.90 9.20
N PHE A 373 -5.35 -8.96 10.15
CA PHE A 373 -4.19 -9.84 10.05
C PHE A 373 -4.59 -11.30 10.25
N TYR A 374 -3.96 -12.22 9.51
CA TYR A 374 -4.01 -13.66 9.76
C TYR A 374 -3.31 -14.04 11.07
N GLY A 375 -2.14 -13.48 11.34
CA GLY A 375 -1.37 -13.78 12.54
C GLY A 375 -1.60 -12.80 13.69
N VAL A 376 -1.09 -13.13 14.87
CA VAL A 376 -1.08 -12.22 16.04
C VAL A 376 -0.01 -11.14 15.84
N PRO A 377 -0.37 -9.84 15.74
CA PRO A 377 0.60 -8.76 15.64
C PRO A 377 1.55 -8.71 16.83
N SER A 378 2.83 -8.46 16.58
CA SER A 378 3.81 -8.34 17.67
C SER A 378 3.65 -7.00 18.40
N ALA A 379 3.53 -7.05 19.73
CA ALA A 379 3.58 -5.87 20.58
C ALA A 379 4.95 -5.15 20.55
N ALA A 380 6.01 -5.82 20.07
CA ALA A 380 7.32 -5.22 19.80
C ALA A 380 7.42 -4.57 18.41
N GLY A 381 6.34 -4.63 17.63
CA GLY A 381 6.22 -4.37 16.21
C GLY A 381 6.99 -3.16 15.70
N LEU A 382 6.47 -1.95 15.90
CA LEU A 382 7.09 -0.72 15.43
C LEU A 382 7.39 0.22 16.61
N GLY A 383 8.67 0.47 16.86
CA GLY A 383 9.08 1.63 17.66
C GLY A 383 8.75 2.94 16.93
N PRO A 384 8.54 4.06 17.64
CA PRO A 384 8.15 5.33 17.02
C PRO A 384 9.19 5.76 15.97
N SER A 385 8.73 6.06 14.75
CA SER A 385 9.49 6.92 13.85
C SER A 385 9.49 8.32 14.45
N SER A 386 10.65 8.76 14.92
CA SER A 386 10.87 10.14 15.34
C SER A 386 11.06 11.04 14.11
N GLY A 387 10.07 11.05 13.21
CA GLY A 387 9.84 12.21 12.36
C GLY A 387 9.28 13.30 13.28
N GLY A 388 10.15 14.15 13.83
CA GLY A 388 9.73 15.25 14.71
C GLY A 388 8.69 16.14 14.02
N PRO A 389 7.93 16.96 14.79
CA PRO A 389 6.81 17.74 14.26
C PRO A 389 7.32 18.79 13.26
N GLY A 390 7.33 18.43 11.98
CA GLY A 390 7.33 19.38 10.88
C GLY A 390 5.97 20.04 10.85
N ALA A 391 5.96 21.37 10.89
CA ALA A 391 4.72 22.13 10.91
C ALA A 391 3.94 21.98 9.58
N GLY A 392 2.68 21.56 9.70
CA GLY A 392 1.65 21.62 8.66
C GLY A 392 1.21 20.22 8.22
N GLY A 393 -0.05 19.81 8.33
CA GLY A 393 -1.32 20.39 8.74
C GLY A 393 -2.33 19.23 8.85
N PRO A 394 -3.60 19.49 9.22
CA PRO A 394 -4.56 18.46 9.64
C PRO A 394 -4.88 17.41 8.59
#